data_AF-A0A9X3YQ87-F1
#
_entry.id   AF-A0A9X3YQ87-F1
#
_cell.length_a   1.000
_cell.length_b   1.000
_cell.length_c   1.000
_cell.angle_alpha   90.00
_cell.angle_beta   90.00
_cell.angle_gamma   90.00
#
_symmetry.space_group_name_H-M   'P 1'
#
loop_
_entity.id
_entity.type
_entity.pdbx_description
1 polymer ?
#
loop_
_entity_poly.entity_id
_entity_poly.type
_entity_poly.pdbx_seq_one_letter_code
_entity_poly.pdbx_strand_id
1 'polypeptide(L)'
;MPADYNAETICRALGLAGFADVPAPADTLRVVLRPSFHPEVFLALTPAGDRVDVEVVAGQWMYRQVFDAPIGRLWCFPPRCADGRPVPRHRIRTTHVDTFRTAATLPADVFRELRAALRAGMSQPARPVVQIDGVSFDVFDVEAGERRLHEATPGRPPAAEGAVSRLVERIWHAVDDPDCRNALADVAGYFSVRLERTVPPAVAPRMPILVLGDEAERTELARALTAASGGKFD
;
A
#
# COMPACT_ATOMS: atom_id res chain seq x y z
N MET A 1 5.65 6.44 -13.70
CA MET A 1 4.40 6.11 -13.00
C MET A 1 3.36 7.18 -13.29
N PRO A 2 2.05 6.88 -13.28
CA PRO A 2 1.01 7.91 -13.33
C PRO A 2 1.26 8.94 -12.23
N ALA A 3 0.99 10.23 -12.51
CA ALA A 3 1.14 11.31 -11.51
C ALA A 3 0.34 11.05 -10.22
N ASP A 4 -0.67 10.19 -10.31
CA ASP A 4 -1.60 9.88 -9.24
C ASP A 4 -1.14 8.73 -8.32
N TYR A 5 -0.04 8.02 -8.63
CA TYR A 5 0.48 6.94 -7.78
C TYR A 5 1.50 7.47 -6.75
N ASN A 6 0.98 8.13 -5.72
CA ASN A 6 1.73 8.71 -4.60
C ASN A 6 1.15 8.24 -3.26
N ALA A 7 1.85 8.52 -2.15
CA ALA A 7 1.40 8.08 -0.82
C ALA A 7 0.03 8.64 -0.42
N GLU A 8 -0.32 9.85 -0.84
CA GLU A 8 -1.62 10.47 -0.54
C GLU A 8 -2.77 9.68 -1.19
N THR A 9 -2.67 9.42 -2.50
CA THR A 9 -3.68 8.62 -3.22
C THR A 9 -3.78 7.20 -2.67
N ILE A 10 -2.64 6.57 -2.35
CA ILE A 10 -2.61 5.22 -1.78
C ILE A 10 -3.31 5.22 -0.42
N CYS A 11 -3.00 6.15 0.48
CA CYS A 11 -3.66 6.22 1.78
C CYS A 11 -5.18 6.37 1.63
N ARG A 12 -5.64 7.24 0.73
CA ARG A 12 -7.08 7.40 0.46
C ARG A 12 -7.72 6.12 -0.07
N ALA A 13 -7.03 5.40 -0.95
CA ALA A 13 -7.50 4.12 -1.46
C ALA A 13 -7.54 3.01 -0.40
N LEU A 14 -6.67 3.08 0.61
CA LEU A 14 -6.69 2.24 1.81
C LEU A 14 -7.78 2.66 2.83
N GLY A 15 -8.65 3.61 2.47
CA GLY A 15 -9.69 4.13 3.35
C GLY A 15 -9.16 5.05 4.47
N LEU A 16 -7.93 5.55 4.37
CA LEU A 16 -7.37 6.55 5.28
C LEU A 16 -7.75 7.96 4.80
N ALA A 17 -7.77 8.93 5.72
CA ALA A 17 -8.09 10.31 5.37
C ALA A 17 -7.01 10.99 4.48
N GLY A 18 -5.79 10.45 4.45
CA GLY A 18 -4.64 10.98 3.73
C GLY A 18 -3.33 10.55 4.38
N PHE A 19 -2.20 10.91 3.76
CA PHE A 19 -0.87 10.58 4.26
C PHE A 19 -0.28 11.72 5.10
N ALA A 20 0.04 12.83 4.42
CA ALA A 20 0.66 13.98 5.05
C ALA A 20 -0.38 15.01 5.48
N ASP A 21 -1.47 15.19 4.74
CA ASP A 21 -2.44 16.28 4.93
C ASP A 21 -3.32 16.14 6.19
N VAL A 22 -3.32 14.95 6.81
CA VAL A 22 -4.10 14.66 8.02
C VAL A 22 -3.28 15.02 9.26
N PRO A 23 -3.87 15.77 10.23
CA PRO A 23 -3.23 16.01 11.52
C PRO A 23 -2.70 14.71 12.13
N ALA A 24 -1.52 14.79 12.72
CA ALA A 24 -0.90 13.68 13.43
C ALA A 24 -0.51 14.14 14.84
N PRO A 25 -0.59 13.28 15.86
CA PRO A 25 -0.01 13.57 17.16
C PRO A 25 1.48 13.94 17.06
N ALA A 26 1.97 14.69 18.04
CA ALA A 26 3.41 14.91 18.18
C ALA A 26 4.14 13.56 18.24
N ASP A 27 5.34 13.52 17.67
CA ASP A 27 6.20 12.33 17.63
C ASP A 27 5.68 11.15 16.82
N THR A 28 4.73 11.38 15.92
CA THR A 28 4.23 10.36 14.99
C THR A 28 5.18 10.14 13.81
N LEU A 29 5.38 8.88 13.44
CA LEU A 29 6.03 8.46 12.20
C LEU A 29 5.03 7.69 11.33
N ARG A 30 4.79 8.15 10.11
CA ARG A 30 4.02 7.42 9.11
C ARG A 30 4.93 6.98 7.97
N VAL A 31 4.74 5.76 7.49
CA VAL A 31 5.47 5.20 6.36
C VAL A 31 4.48 4.55 5.40
N VAL A 32 4.55 4.90 4.11
CA VAL A 32 3.80 4.19 3.06
C VAL A 32 4.79 3.44 2.20
N LEU A 33 4.63 2.13 2.15
CA LEU A 33 5.40 1.21 1.32
C LEU A 33 4.62 0.96 0.02
N ARG A 34 5.30 1.19 -1.10
CA ARG A 34 4.76 1.18 -2.47
C ARG A 34 5.57 0.20 -3.30
N PRO A 35 5.38 -1.11 -3.09
CA PRO A 35 6.02 -2.12 -3.94
C PRO A 35 5.48 -2.04 -5.37
N SER A 36 6.29 -2.46 -6.33
CA SER A 36 5.88 -2.48 -7.74
C SER A 36 4.74 -3.47 -8.00
N PHE A 37 4.61 -4.48 -7.13
CA PHE A 37 3.51 -5.43 -7.08
C PHE A 37 2.94 -5.42 -5.65
N HIS A 38 1.62 -5.42 -5.51
CA HIS A 38 0.90 -5.40 -4.23
C HIS A 38 1.50 -6.35 -3.17
N PRO A 39 1.34 -6.08 -1.87
CA PRO A 39 0.45 -5.08 -1.29
C PRO A 39 1.13 -3.77 -0.90
N GLU A 40 0.40 -2.68 -1.08
CA GLU A 40 0.70 -1.38 -0.51
C GLU A 40 0.42 -1.43 0.99
N VAL A 41 1.36 -0.93 1.78
CA VAL A 41 1.28 -0.99 3.24
C VAL A 41 1.50 0.39 3.82
N PHE A 42 0.54 0.86 4.59
CA PHE A 42 0.65 2.03 5.46
C PHE A 42 0.98 1.58 6.88
N LEU A 43 1.94 2.27 7.50
CA LEU A 43 2.36 2.10 8.87
C LEU A 43 2.25 3.46 9.57
N ALA A 44 1.58 3.52 10.72
CA ALA A 44 1.63 4.67 11.61
C ALA A 44 2.13 4.22 12.99
N LEU A 45 3.13 4.93 13.51
CA LEU A 45 3.74 4.69 14.80
C LEU A 45 3.54 5.94 15.65
N THR A 46 2.83 5.81 16.77
CA THR A 46 2.52 6.90 17.69
C THR A 46 3.01 6.56 19.09
N PRO A 47 3.95 7.33 19.67
CA PRO A 47 4.41 7.11 21.03
C PRO A 47 3.29 7.20 22.06
N ALA A 48 3.29 6.29 23.02
CA ALA A 48 2.33 6.19 24.10
C ALA A 48 3.03 5.79 25.40
N GLY A 49 3.82 6.70 25.99
CA GLY A 49 4.59 6.44 27.21
C GLY A 49 5.86 5.62 26.95
N ASP A 50 5.94 4.43 27.55
CA ASP A 50 7.06 3.48 27.41
C ASP A 50 6.91 2.52 26.21
N ARG A 51 5.81 2.65 25.47
CA ARG A 51 5.48 1.90 24.27
C ARG A 51 5.14 2.83 23.11
N VAL A 52 4.96 2.22 21.94
CA VAL A 52 4.49 2.86 20.71
C VAL A 52 3.33 2.05 20.17
N ASP A 53 2.22 2.74 19.95
CA ASP A 53 1.07 2.17 19.27
C ASP A 53 1.37 2.15 17.77
N VAL A 54 1.19 0.99 17.15
CA VAL A 54 1.44 0.76 15.73
C VAL A 54 0.12 0.44 15.05
N GLU A 55 -0.24 1.20 14.03
CA GLU A 55 -1.33 0.89 13.10
C GLU A 55 -0.73 0.41 11.79
N VAL A 56 -1.21 -0.73 11.30
CA VAL A 56 -0.87 -1.28 9.99
C VAL A 56 -2.14 -1.34 9.16
N VAL A 57 -2.09 -0.75 7.96
CA VAL A 57 -3.15 -0.88 6.96
C VAL A 57 -2.54 -1.40 5.67
N ALA A 58 -2.95 -2.58 5.23
CA ALA A 58 -2.47 -3.20 4.02
C ALA A 58 -3.60 -3.25 2.98
N GLY A 59 -3.28 -2.91 1.73
CA GLY A 59 -4.20 -3.01 0.61
C GLY A 59 -3.71 -4.05 -0.40
N GLN A 60 -4.51 -5.08 -0.62
CA GLN A 60 -4.32 -5.99 -1.73
C GLN A 60 -5.14 -5.51 -2.91
N TRP A 61 -4.43 -5.03 -3.92
CA TRP A 61 -5.05 -4.58 -5.16
C TRP A 61 -5.29 -5.79 -6.04
N MET A 62 -6.56 -6.08 -6.28
CA MET A 62 -6.93 -6.97 -7.36
C MET A 62 -6.75 -6.23 -8.69
N TYR A 63 -5.56 -6.29 -9.26
CA TYR A 63 -5.37 -5.96 -10.67
C TYR A 63 -5.93 -7.10 -11.52
N ARG A 64 -7.26 -7.21 -11.59
CA ARG A 64 -7.89 -8.03 -12.64
C ARG A 64 -7.85 -7.24 -13.93
N GLN A 65 -6.71 -7.28 -14.62
CA GLN A 65 -6.70 -6.95 -16.04
C GLN A 65 -7.51 -8.05 -16.74
N VAL A 66 -8.79 -7.79 -17.00
CA VAL A 66 -9.58 -8.64 -17.89
C VAL A 66 -9.00 -8.45 -19.29
N PHE A 67 -8.12 -9.36 -19.66
CA PHE A 67 -7.86 -9.64 -21.06
C PHE A 67 -8.79 -10.79 -21.44
N ASP A 68 -9.75 -10.53 -22.32
CA ASP A 68 -10.49 -11.58 -23.05
C ASP A 68 -9.59 -12.29 -24.09
N ALA A 69 -8.28 -12.38 -23.85
CA ALA A 69 -7.33 -12.99 -24.75
C ALA A 69 -6.36 -13.91 -23.98
N PRO A 70 -6.00 -15.08 -24.55
CA PRO A 70 -5.13 -16.05 -23.91
C PRO A 70 -3.80 -15.41 -23.51
N ILE A 71 -3.33 -15.77 -22.30
CA ILE A 71 -2.22 -15.22 -21.51
C ILE A 71 -0.85 -15.51 -22.15
N GLY A 72 -0.65 -15.04 -23.39
CA GLY A 72 0.60 -15.24 -24.14
C GLY A 72 1.25 -13.96 -24.64
N ARG A 73 0.64 -12.78 -24.43
CA ARG A 73 1.15 -11.50 -24.98
C ARG A 73 0.86 -10.30 -24.06
N LEU A 74 1.23 -10.38 -22.80
CA LEU A 74 1.54 -9.17 -22.02
C LEU A 74 3.05 -9.03 -22.12
N TRP A 75 3.60 -8.00 -22.76
CA TRP A 75 3.87 -6.74 -22.07
C TRP A 75 4.02 -5.53 -23.03
N CYS A 76 3.64 -5.62 -24.31
CA CYS A 76 4.11 -4.63 -25.32
C CYS A 76 3.06 -3.92 -26.18
N PHE A 77 1.75 -4.15 -26.05
CA PHE A 77 0.77 -3.48 -26.93
C PHE A 77 -0.47 -2.98 -26.18
N PRO A 78 -0.96 -1.76 -26.49
CA PRO A 78 -2.18 -1.24 -25.89
C PRO A 78 -3.35 -2.17 -26.27
N PRO A 79 -4.19 -2.60 -25.32
CA PRO A 79 -5.35 -3.43 -25.62
C PRO A 79 -6.26 -2.70 -26.61
N ARG A 80 -6.90 -3.46 -27.50
CA ARG A 80 -7.88 -2.96 -28.47
C ARG A 80 -9.26 -3.54 -28.14
N CYS A 81 -10.31 -2.76 -28.30
CA CYS A 81 -11.70 -3.22 -28.28
C CYS A 81 -11.93 -4.28 -29.38
N ALA A 82 -13.05 -5.01 -29.31
CA ALA A 82 -13.42 -6.00 -30.34
C ALA A 82 -13.50 -5.39 -31.76
N ASP A 83 -13.72 -4.08 -31.86
CA ASP A 83 -13.72 -3.31 -33.11
C ASP A 83 -12.34 -2.76 -33.52
N GLY A 84 -11.27 -3.17 -32.84
CA GLY A 84 -9.90 -2.77 -33.14
C GLY A 84 -9.51 -1.38 -32.65
N ARG A 85 -10.37 -0.59 -32.01
CA ARG A 85 -9.99 0.71 -31.44
C ARG A 85 -9.11 0.53 -30.19
N PRO A 86 -8.07 1.34 -29.97
CA PRO A 86 -7.30 1.29 -28.73
C PRO A 86 -8.23 1.56 -27.54
N VAL A 87 -8.16 0.71 -26.51
CA VAL A 87 -8.87 0.95 -25.26
C VAL A 87 -8.30 2.25 -24.65
N PRO A 88 -9.14 3.27 -24.40
CA PRO A 88 -8.67 4.50 -23.78
C PRO A 88 -7.98 4.18 -22.45
N ARG A 89 -6.74 4.64 -22.27
CA ARG A 89 -5.90 4.37 -21.07
C ARG A 89 -6.57 4.79 -19.75
N HIS A 90 -7.61 5.62 -19.81
CA HIS A 90 -8.35 6.14 -18.67
C HIS A 90 -9.40 5.17 -18.09
N ARG A 91 -9.56 3.96 -18.66
CA ARG A 91 -10.67 3.05 -18.34
C ARG A 91 -10.36 1.89 -17.39
N ILE A 92 -9.12 1.74 -16.93
CA ILE A 92 -8.80 0.76 -15.89
C ILE A 92 -8.86 1.47 -14.53
N ARG A 93 -10.04 1.45 -13.90
CA ARG A 93 -10.17 1.81 -12.48
C ARG A 93 -10.16 0.52 -11.66
N THR A 94 -9.10 0.36 -10.86
CA THR A 94 -9.06 -0.63 -9.78
C THR A 94 -10.24 -0.36 -8.86
N THR A 95 -11.15 -1.32 -8.75
CA THR A 95 -12.47 -1.14 -8.11
C THR A 95 -12.60 -1.87 -6.78
N HIS A 96 -11.65 -2.73 -6.42
CA HIS A 96 -11.64 -3.39 -5.12
C HIS A 96 -10.23 -3.45 -4.54
N VAL A 97 -10.05 -2.87 -3.36
CA VAL A 97 -8.86 -3.02 -2.52
C VAL A 97 -9.33 -3.76 -1.29
N ASP A 98 -8.98 -5.04 -1.18
CA ASP A 98 -9.12 -5.72 0.10
C ASP A 98 -8.18 -5.03 1.08
N THR A 99 -8.78 -4.35 2.06
CA THR A 99 -8.05 -3.56 3.04
C THR A 99 -8.08 -4.30 4.37
N PHE A 100 -6.89 -4.59 4.88
CA PHE A 100 -6.68 -5.24 6.16
C PHE A 100 -6.11 -4.21 7.13
N ARG A 101 -6.61 -4.20 8.35
CA ARG A 101 -6.18 -3.26 9.38
C ARG A 101 -5.93 -4.00 10.68
N THR A 102 -4.79 -3.72 11.29
CA THR A 102 -4.47 -4.24 12.61
C THR A 102 -3.72 -3.20 13.43
N ALA A 103 -3.73 -3.40 14.75
CA ALA A 103 -2.99 -2.59 15.70
C ALA A 103 -2.05 -3.49 16.50
N ALA A 104 -0.88 -2.98 16.84
CA ALA A 104 0.12 -3.65 17.64
C ALA A 104 0.82 -2.64 18.57
N THR A 105 1.67 -3.14 19.44
CA THR A 105 2.51 -2.30 20.30
C THR A 105 3.97 -2.69 20.18
N LEU A 106 4.85 -1.70 20.12
CA LEU A 106 6.30 -1.89 20.18
C LEU A 106 6.89 -1.18 21.41
N PRO A 107 8.04 -1.63 21.93
CA PRO A 107 8.80 -0.88 22.93
C PRO A 107 9.24 0.51 22.41
N ALA A 108 9.23 1.53 23.28
CA ALA A 108 9.59 2.90 22.90
C ALA A 108 11.07 3.09 22.49
N ASP A 109 11.98 2.27 23.00
CA ASP A 109 13.38 2.24 22.57
C ASP A 109 13.52 1.75 21.13
N VAL A 110 12.79 0.71 20.73
CA VAL A 110 12.76 0.20 19.34
C VAL A 110 12.28 1.29 18.38
N PHE A 111 11.24 2.04 18.73
CA PHE A 111 10.78 3.17 17.91
C PHE A 111 11.84 4.27 17.77
N ARG A 112 12.48 4.68 18.87
CA ARG A 112 13.53 5.70 18.84
C ARG A 112 14.71 5.27 17.97
N GLU A 113 15.13 4.02 18.08
CA GLU A 113 16.18 3.43 17.24
C GLU A 113 15.80 3.47 15.76
N LEU A 114 14.62 2.95 15.40
CA LEU A 114 14.15 2.89 14.02
C LEU A 114 13.96 4.27 13.40
N ARG A 115 13.36 5.21 14.13
CA ARG A 115 13.17 6.60 13.69
C ARG A 115 14.52 7.29 13.46
N ALA A 116 15.47 7.12 14.36
CA ALA A 116 16.83 7.66 14.20
C ALA A 116 17.54 7.06 12.98
N ALA A 117 17.46 5.74 12.80
CA ALA A 117 18.05 5.05 11.65
C ALA A 117 17.42 5.51 10.32
N LEU A 118 16.09 5.65 10.28
CA LEU A 118 15.38 6.17 9.11
C LEU A 118 15.84 7.58 8.77
N ARG A 119 15.88 8.50 9.74
CA ARG A 119 16.34 9.88 9.51
C ARG A 119 17.78 9.93 8.98
N ALA A 120 18.67 9.19 9.63
CA ALA A 120 20.06 9.12 9.20
C ALA A 120 20.16 8.59 7.76
N GLY A 121 19.40 7.54 7.43
CA GLY A 121 19.31 7.03 6.06
C GLY A 121 18.74 8.04 5.07
N MET A 122 17.69 8.76 5.44
CA MET A 122 17.00 9.75 4.61
C MET A 122 17.80 11.02 4.36
N SER A 123 18.78 11.34 5.22
CA SER A 123 19.72 12.45 5.01
C SER A 123 20.82 12.15 3.99
N GLN A 124 21.00 10.89 3.60
CA GLN A 124 22.03 10.50 2.63
C GLN A 124 21.55 10.78 1.20
N PRO A 125 22.46 11.17 0.28
CA PRO A 125 22.10 11.41 -1.11
C PRO A 125 21.62 10.11 -1.77
N ALA A 126 20.55 10.20 -2.56
CA ALA A 126 20.10 9.10 -3.39
C ALA A 126 21.16 8.70 -4.41
N ARG A 127 21.22 7.40 -4.70
CA ARG A 127 22.07 6.81 -5.75
C ARG A 127 21.41 7.00 -7.11
N PRO A 128 22.17 7.31 -8.17
CA PRO A 128 21.63 7.33 -9.52
C PRO A 128 21.36 5.88 -9.97
N VAL A 129 20.12 5.43 -9.84
CA VAL A 129 19.71 4.11 -10.31
C VAL A 129 18.50 4.20 -11.22
N VAL A 130 18.37 3.23 -12.12
CA VAL A 130 17.13 2.96 -12.84
C VAL A 130 16.42 1.84 -12.11
N GLN A 131 15.30 2.15 -11.47
CA GLN A 131 14.46 1.15 -10.81
C GLN A 131 13.43 0.61 -11.81
N ILE A 132 13.57 -0.66 -12.19
CA ILE A 132 12.64 -1.36 -13.09
C ILE A 132 11.55 -2.10 -12.28
N ASP A 133 11.96 -2.64 -11.14
CA ASP A 133 11.12 -3.31 -10.15
C ASP A 133 11.72 -3.01 -8.75
N GLY A 134 10.89 -2.93 -7.73
CA GLY A 134 11.31 -2.65 -6.37
C GLY A 134 10.20 -2.10 -5.49
N VAL A 135 10.57 -1.75 -4.26
CA VAL A 135 9.71 -1.03 -3.31
C VAL A 135 10.19 0.41 -3.18
N SER A 136 9.26 1.35 -3.32
CA SER A 136 9.49 2.74 -2.95
C SER A 136 8.75 3.03 -1.65
N PHE A 137 9.20 4.02 -0.87
CA PHE A 137 8.50 4.36 0.36
C PHE A 137 8.58 5.85 0.68
N ASP A 138 7.48 6.39 1.17
CA ASP A 138 7.39 7.77 1.64
C ASP A 138 7.37 7.76 3.16
N VAL A 139 8.05 8.71 3.78
CA VAL A 139 8.10 8.87 5.24
C VAL A 139 7.57 10.23 5.60
N PHE A 140 6.58 10.28 6.49
CA PHE A 140 6.07 11.49 7.08
C PHE A 140 6.35 11.46 8.58
N ASP A 141 7.15 12.41 9.04
CA ASP A 141 7.74 12.42 10.37
C ASP A 141 7.35 13.71 11.09
N VAL A 142 6.68 13.59 12.24
CA VAL A 142 6.23 14.72 13.06
C VAL A 142 6.98 14.71 14.37
N GLU A 143 7.83 15.70 14.66
CA GLU A 143 8.61 15.76 15.91
C GLU A 143 8.44 17.12 16.57
N ALA A 144 8.03 17.13 17.83
CA ALA A 144 7.80 18.40 18.56
C ALA A 144 6.95 19.42 17.76
N GLY A 145 6.01 18.94 16.93
CA GLY A 145 5.15 19.75 16.06
C GLY A 145 5.74 20.09 14.68
N GLU A 146 7.03 19.87 14.44
CA GLU A 146 7.65 20.04 13.12
C GLU A 146 7.29 18.85 12.22
N ARG A 147 6.84 19.14 10.99
CA ARG A 147 6.41 18.14 10.01
C ARG A 147 7.44 18.02 8.89
N ARG A 148 7.95 16.82 8.64
CA ARG A 148 8.91 16.53 7.56
C ARG A 148 8.35 15.44 6.66
N LEU A 149 8.27 15.73 5.36
CA LEU A 149 7.89 14.76 4.33
C LEU A 149 9.13 14.37 3.54
N HIS A 150 9.40 13.07 3.45
CA HIS A 150 10.47 12.50 2.68
C HIS A 150 9.91 11.60 1.56
N GLU A 151 9.69 12.18 0.39
CA GLU A 151 9.12 11.52 -0.79
C GLU A 151 10.10 10.56 -1.47
N ALA A 152 9.62 9.43 -1.96
CA ALA A 152 10.46 8.41 -2.59
C ALA A 152 11.12 8.95 -3.85
N THR A 153 12.44 8.89 -3.83
CA THR A 153 13.29 9.02 -5.01
C THR A 153 13.80 7.63 -5.38
N PRO A 154 13.83 7.28 -6.68
CA PRO A 154 14.52 6.07 -7.12
C PRO A 154 15.96 6.04 -6.58
N GLY A 155 16.43 4.87 -6.15
CA GLY A 155 17.81 4.68 -5.69
C GLY A 155 18.07 5.19 -4.29
N ARG A 156 17.19 4.86 -3.34
CA ARG A 156 17.39 5.30 -1.96
C ARG A 156 18.71 4.77 -1.35
N PRO A 157 19.24 5.49 -0.36
CA PRO A 157 20.43 5.03 0.34
C PRO A 157 20.15 3.69 1.05
N PRO A 158 21.07 2.71 1.01
CA PRO A 158 20.85 1.42 1.67
C PRO A 158 20.62 1.52 3.18
N ALA A 159 21.08 2.60 3.82
CA ALA A 159 20.80 2.85 5.22
C ALA A 159 19.30 3.08 5.47
N ALA A 160 18.61 3.80 4.57
CA ALA A 160 17.17 4.03 4.67
C ALA A 160 16.40 2.73 4.38
N GLU A 161 16.79 1.99 3.34
CA GLU A 161 16.21 0.67 3.02
C GLU A 161 16.38 -0.32 4.17
N GLY A 162 17.58 -0.39 4.76
CA GLY A 162 17.85 -1.23 5.92
C GLY A 162 17.04 -0.83 7.16
N ALA A 163 16.79 0.47 7.36
CA ALA A 163 15.96 0.94 8.47
C ALA A 163 14.47 0.59 8.26
N VAL A 164 13.94 0.75 7.03
CA VAL A 164 12.57 0.30 6.70
C VAL A 164 12.44 -1.22 6.81
N SER A 165 13.43 -1.96 6.32
CA SER A 165 13.47 -3.42 6.41
C SER A 165 13.35 -3.89 7.87
N ARG A 166 14.16 -3.32 8.77
CA ARG A 166 14.05 -3.59 10.21
C ARG A 166 12.70 -3.17 10.79
N LEU A 167 12.15 -2.03 10.36
CA LEU A 167 10.82 -1.59 10.80
C LEU A 167 9.73 -2.62 10.43
N VAL A 168 9.73 -3.07 9.17
CA VAL A 168 8.78 -4.07 8.65
C VAL A 168 8.88 -5.37 9.43
N GLU A 169 10.11 -5.87 9.65
CA GLU A 169 10.36 -7.09 10.42
C GLU A 169 9.86 -6.97 11.86
N ARG A 170 10.18 -5.87 12.56
CA ARG A 170 9.71 -5.65 13.94
C ARG A 170 8.20 -5.59 14.04
N ILE A 171 7.54 -4.92 13.10
CA ILE A 171 6.07 -4.84 13.08
C ILE A 171 5.47 -6.21 12.76
N TRP A 172 6.03 -6.97 11.83
CA TRP A 172 5.56 -8.32 11.50
C TRP A 172 5.51 -9.25 12.71
N HIS A 173 6.52 -9.16 13.58
CA HIS A 173 6.55 -9.93 14.84
C HIS A 173 5.55 -9.44 15.88
N ALA A 174 5.09 -8.19 15.80
CA ALA A 174 4.19 -7.57 16.77
C ALA A 174 2.71 -7.66 16.37
N VAL A 175 2.41 -7.90 15.09
CA VAL A 175 1.03 -8.02 14.60
C VAL A 175 0.54 -9.47 14.63
N ASP A 176 -0.73 -9.63 15.02
CA ASP A 176 -1.40 -10.94 15.06
C ASP A 176 -2.26 -11.21 13.82
N ASP A 177 -2.68 -10.16 13.10
CA ASP A 177 -3.53 -10.32 11.92
C ASP A 177 -2.78 -10.99 10.76
N PRO A 178 -3.25 -12.15 10.26
CA PRO A 178 -2.51 -12.94 9.28
C PRO A 178 -2.38 -12.26 7.92
N ASP A 179 -3.37 -11.44 7.51
CA ASP A 179 -3.34 -10.75 6.23
C ASP A 179 -2.36 -9.57 6.26
N CYS A 180 -2.34 -8.80 7.34
CA CYS A 180 -1.31 -7.79 7.57
C CYS A 180 0.09 -8.41 7.69
N ARG A 181 0.26 -9.55 8.37
CA ARG A 181 1.54 -10.28 8.42
C ARG A 181 1.99 -10.72 7.04
N ASN A 182 1.10 -11.28 6.23
CA ASN A 182 1.43 -11.68 4.87
C ASN A 182 1.81 -10.48 4.00
N ALA A 183 1.10 -9.36 4.15
CA ALA A 183 1.42 -8.15 3.43
C ALA A 183 2.81 -7.60 3.80
N LEU A 184 3.14 -7.59 5.10
CA LEU A 184 4.48 -7.23 5.57
C LEU A 184 5.55 -8.22 5.07
N ALA A 185 5.25 -9.52 5.01
CA ALA A 185 6.16 -10.53 4.48
C ALA A 185 6.44 -10.33 2.97
N ASP A 186 5.41 -10.00 2.19
CA ASP A 186 5.55 -9.71 0.76
C ASP A 186 6.41 -8.46 0.53
N VAL A 187 6.16 -7.40 1.30
CA VAL A 187 6.97 -6.18 1.24
C VAL A 187 8.41 -6.42 1.73
N ALA A 188 8.61 -7.23 2.77
CA ALA A 188 9.94 -7.60 3.28
C ALA A 188 10.80 -8.29 2.21
N GLY A 189 10.17 -9.06 1.30
CA GLY A 189 10.84 -9.70 0.18
C GLY A 189 11.58 -8.71 -0.74
N TYR A 190 11.06 -7.51 -0.93
CA TYR A 190 11.72 -6.45 -1.69
C TYR A 190 13.00 -5.92 -1.03
N PHE A 191 13.13 -6.11 0.28
CA PHE A 191 14.32 -5.81 1.05
C PHE A 191 15.21 -7.04 1.27
N SER A 192 14.99 -8.13 0.52
CA SER A 192 15.69 -9.41 0.67
C SER A 192 15.53 -10.05 2.05
N VAL A 193 14.49 -9.69 2.80
CA VAL A 193 14.14 -10.31 4.08
C VAL A 193 13.04 -11.34 3.86
N ARG A 194 13.24 -12.55 4.39
CA ARG A 194 12.26 -13.64 4.31
C ARG A 194 11.53 -13.76 5.64
N LEU A 195 10.28 -13.36 5.65
CA LEU A 195 9.36 -13.57 6.77
C LEU A 195 8.40 -14.70 6.42
N GLU A 196 8.02 -15.49 7.42
CA GLU A 196 7.10 -16.59 7.19
C GLU A 196 5.70 -16.06 6.84
N ARG A 197 5.03 -16.72 5.90
CA ARG A 197 3.62 -16.41 5.63
C ARG A 197 2.75 -17.15 6.62
N THR A 198 1.72 -16.48 7.12
CA THR A 198 0.69 -17.07 7.96
C THR A 198 -0.47 -17.50 7.06
N VAL A 199 -1.06 -18.67 7.30
CA VAL A 199 -2.25 -19.09 6.53
C VAL A 199 -3.42 -18.19 6.95
N PRO A 200 -4.01 -17.38 6.05
CA PRO A 200 -5.20 -16.61 6.38
C PRO A 200 -6.36 -17.54 6.73
N PRO A 201 -7.30 -17.13 7.60
CA PRO A 201 -8.54 -17.86 7.80
C PRO A 201 -9.25 -18.01 6.46
N ALA A 202 -9.95 -19.13 6.26
CA ALA A 202 -10.71 -19.35 5.04
C ALA A 202 -11.78 -18.27 4.89
N VAL A 203 -11.58 -17.35 3.94
CA VAL A 203 -12.55 -16.33 3.62
C VAL A 203 -13.57 -16.94 2.65
N ALA A 204 -14.87 -16.69 2.87
CA ALA A 204 -15.88 -17.04 1.89
C ALA A 204 -15.50 -16.44 0.53
N PRO A 205 -15.62 -17.18 -0.59
CA PRO A 205 -15.22 -16.68 -1.88
C PRO A 205 -15.96 -15.37 -2.18
N ARG A 206 -15.24 -14.26 -2.18
CA ARG A 206 -15.75 -12.98 -2.67
C ARG A 206 -15.74 -13.08 -4.18
N MET A 207 -16.90 -12.93 -4.82
CA MET A 207 -16.96 -12.82 -6.27
C MET A 207 -16.52 -11.40 -6.62
N PRO A 208 -15.33 -11.19 -7.19
CA PRO A 208 -14.88 -9.85 -7.52
C PRO A 208 -15.75 -9.32 -8.67
N ILE A 209 -16.57 -8.31 -8.39
CA ILE A 209 -17.30 -7.60 -9.44
C ILE A 209 -16.35 -6.55 -10.00
N LEU A 210 -15.83 -6.81 -11.20
CA LEU A 210 -15.14 -5.79 -11.97
C LEU A 210 -16.18 -5.02 -12.77
N VAL A 211 -16.38 -3.75 -12.44
CA VAL A 211 -17.24 -2.86 -13.23
C VAL A 211 -16.37 -2.04 -14.17
N LEU A 212 -16.34 -2.46 -15.44
CA LEU A 212 -15.75 -1.66 -16.51
C LEU A 212 -16.87 -0.84 -17.15
N GLY A 213 -16.80 0.49 -17.06
CA GLY A 213 -17.74 1.37 -17.73
C GLY A 213 -17.62 2.84 -17.36
N ASP A 214 -18.24 3.71 -18.15
CA ASP A 214 -18.44 5.12 -17.82
C ASP A 214 -19.39 5.31 -16.63
N GLU A 215 -19.62 6.56 -16.20
CA GLU A 215 -20.42 6.84 -15.00
C GLU A 215 -21.88 6.37 -15.12
N ALA A 216 -22.44 6.41 -16.33
CA ALA A 216 -23.79 5.92 -16.58
C ALA A 216 -23.84 4.39 -16.44
N GLU A 217 -22.88 3.69 -17.07
CA GLU A 217 -22.75 2.23 -17.01
C GLU A 217 -22.52 1.72 -15.57
N ARG A 218 -21.70 2.44 -14.77
CA ARG A 218 -21.50 2.13 -13.35
C ARG A 218 -22.76 2.32 -12.52
N THR A 219 -23.48 3.42 -12.76
CA THR A 219 -24.72 3.74 -12.03
C THR A 219 -25.82 2.73 -12.34
N GLU A 220 -25.93 2.31 -13.59
CA GLU A 220 -26.87 1.29 -14.02
C GLU A 220 -26.57 -0.07 -13.38
N LEU A 221 -25.30 -0.50 -13.39
CA LEU A 221 -24.94 -1.77 -12.77
C LEU A 221 -25.10 -1.75 -11.24
N ALA A 222 -24.75 -0.65 -10.56
CA ALA A 222 -24.98 -0.50 -9.13
C ALA A 222 -26.47 -0.69 -8.79
N ARG A 223 -27.36 -0.06 -9.56
CA ARG A 223 -28.82 -0.24 -9.40
C ARG A 223 -29.26 -1.69 -9.63
N ALA A 224 -28.71 -2.35 -10.64
CA ALA A 224 -29.02 -3.75 -10.94
C ALA A 224 -28.59 -4.70 -9.82
N LEU A 225 -27.42 -4.46 -9.21
CA LEU A 225 -26.91 -5.24 -8.08
C LEU A 225 -27.73 -5.01 -6.81
N THR A 226 -28.12 -3.77 -6.52
CA THR A 226 -29.04 -3.45 -5.40
C THR A 226 -30.39 -4.15 -5.59
N ALA A 227 -30.94 -4.15 -6.80
CA ALA A 227 -32.20 -4.84 -7.11
C ALA A 227 -32.09 -6.37 -6.97
N ALA A 228 -31.03 -6.98 -7.50
CA ALA A 228 -30.83 -8.43 -7.47
C ALA A 228 -30.53 -8.98 -6.07
N SER A 229 -29.93 -8.17 -5.21
CA SER A 229 -29.61 -8.54 -3.82
C SER A 229 -30.76 -8.35 -2.84
N GLY A 230 -31.88 -7.77 -3.29
CA GLY A 230 -33.00 -7.41 -2.43
C GLY A 230 -32.68 -6.27 -1.46
N GLY A 231 -31.87 -5.29 -1.89
CA GLY A 231 -31.52 -4.11 -1.07
C GLY A 231 -30.47 -4.37 0.02
N LYS A 232 -29.62 -5.40 -0.13
CA LYS A 232 -28.60 -5.76 0.86
C LYS A 232 -27.25 -5.04 0.70
N PHE A 233 -27.15 -4.11 -0.26
CA PHE A 233 -25.91 -3.40 -0.59
C PHE A 233 -26.02 -1.87 -0.41
N ASP A 234 -27.06 -1.38 0.27
CA ASP A 234 -27.19 0.02 0.70
C ASP A 234 -26.55 0.25 2.09
#